data_AF-A0A197JLD8-F1
#
_entry.id   AF-A0A197JLD8-F1
#
_cell.length_a   1.000
_cell.length_b   1.000
_cell.length_c   1.000
_cell.angle_alpha   90.00
_cell.angle_beta   90.00
_cell.angle_gamma   90.00
#
_symmetry.space_group_name_H-M   'P 1'
#
loop_
_entity.id
_entity.type
_entity.pdbx_description
1 polymer ?
#
loop_
_entity_poly.entity_id
_entity_poly.type
_entity_poly.pdbx_seq_one_letter_code
_entity_poly.pdbx_strand_id
1 'polypeptide(L)' 'MNENVKKSIELKQEGNNLLNEQKFQMAATKYTDAITLPGISDGDLSVLYSNRSVCYLKLGKYAQALEDAKLSKRLNPD' A
#
# COMPACT_ATOMS: atom_id res chain seq x y z
N MET A 1 -13.32 -16.25 4.00
CA MET A 1 -12.34 -15.17 3.78
C MET A 1 -11.70 -14.87 5.12
N ASN A 2 -10.37 -14.83 5.22
CA ASN A 2 -9.69 -14.48 6.47
C ASN A 2 -10.09 -13.05 6.88
N GLU A 3 -10.41 -12.83 8.17
CA GLU A 3 -10.82 -11.52 8.71
C GLU A 3 -9.80 -10.42 8.36
N ASN A 4 -8.51 -10.75 8.41
CA ASN A 4 -7.43 -9.84 8.03
C ASN A 4 -7.45 -9.50 6.55
N VAL A 5 -7.78 -10.47 5.67
CA VAL A 5 -7.89 -10.21 4.23
C VAL A 5 -9.05 -9.25 3.95
N LYS A 6 -10.20 -9.43 4.62
CA LYS A 6 -11.32 -8.50 4.50
C LYS A 6 -10.92 -7.09 4.98
N LYS A 7 -10.30 -6.99 6.15
CA LYS A 7 -9.82 -5.72 6.70
C LYS A 7 -8.77 -5.04 5.81
N SER A 8 -7.87 -5.81 5.20
CA SER A 8 -6.89 -5.30 4.23
C SER A 8 -7.55 -4.71 2.99
N ILE A 9 -8.61 -5.34 2.47
CA ILE A 9 -9.39 -4.82 1.34
C ILE A 9 -10.06 -3.48 1.72
N GLU A 10 -10.64 -3.39 2.91
CA GLU A 10 -11.27 -2.16 3.41
C GLU A 10 -10.23 -1.02 3.55
N LEU A 11 -9.09 -1.29 4.20
CA LEU A 11 -8.00 -0.33 4.36
C LEU A 11 -7.40 0.10 3.01
N LYS A 12 -7.24 -0.83 2.07
CA LYS A 12 -6.82 -0.52 0.69
C LYS A 12 -7.81 0.43 0.03
N GLN A 13 -9.10 0.17 0.16
CA GLN A 13 -10.14 1.01 -0.45
C GLN A 13 -10.16 2.41 0.18
N GLU A 14 -10.03 2.52 1.49
CA GLU A 14 -9.87 3.81 2.19
C GLU A 14 -8.61 4.56 1.71
N GLY A 15 -7.49 3.85 1.58
CA GLY A 15 -6.24 4.39 1.04
C GLY A 15 -6.42 4.92 -0.39
N ASN A 16 -7.11 4.18 -1.25
CA ASN A 16 -7.40 4.58 -2.63
C ASN A 16 -8.28 5.84 -2.68
N ASN A 17 -9.31 5.92 -1.83
CA ASN A 17 -10.17 7.10 -1.75
C ASN A 17 -9.37 8.34 -1.30
N LEU A 18 -8.53 8.20 -0.26
CA LEU A 18 -7.66 9.28 0.21
C LEU A 18 -6.62 9.69 -0.84
N LEU A 19 -6.10 8.76 -1.63
CA LEU A 19 -5.18 9.04 -2.73
C LEU A 19 -5.88 9.90 -3.80
N ASN A 20 -7.12 9.57 -4.17
CA ASN A 20 -7.93 10.35 -5.11
C ASN A 20 -8.22 11.76 -4.58
N GLU A 21 -8.40 11.90 -3.28
CA GLU A 21 -8.54 13.20 -2.59
C GLU A 21 -7.20 13.94 -2.40
N GLN A 22 -6.09 13.40 -2.92
CA GLN A 22 -4.74 13.95 -2.76
C GLN A 22 -4.26 14.04 -1.30
N LYS A 23 -4.88 13.30 -0.38
CA LYS A 23 -4.49 13.18 1.03
C LYS A 23 -3.41 12.11 1.20
N PHE A 24 -2.27 12.31 0.54
CA PHE A 24 -1.23 11.29 0.37
C PHE A 24 -0.68 10.73 1.68
N GLN A 25 -0.49 11.56 2.70
CA GLN A 25 0.03 11.11 4.00
C GLN A 25 -0.96 10.19 4.72
N MET A 26 -2.26 10.47 4.63
CA MET A 26 -3.30 9.62 5.21
C MET A 26 -3.46 8.32 4.41
N ALA A 27 -3.42 8.40 3.08
CA ALA A 27 -3.44 7.22 2.21
C ALA A 27 -2.27 6.28 2.52
N ALA A 28 -1.06 6.81 2.69
CA ALA A 28 0.12 6.03 3.07
C ALA A 28 -0.04 5.32 4.42
N THR A 29 -0.69 5.96 5.39
CA THR A 29 -1.03 5.33 6.68
C THR A 29 -1.97 4.14 6.46
N LYS A 30 -3.04 4.28 5.68
CA LYS A 30 -3.99 3.18 5.43
C LYS A 30 -3.35 1.98 4.73
N TYR A 31 -2.48 2.20 3.74
CA TYR A 31 -1.74 1.10 3.15
C TYR A 31 -0.76 0.45 4.14
N THR A 32 -0.13 1.23 5.03
CA THR A 32 0.74 0.69 6.09
C THR A 32 -0.05 -0.18 7.06
N ASP A 33 -1.25 0.26 7.46
CA ASP A 33 -2.13 -0.53 8.32
C ASP A 33 -2.52 -1.85 7.63
N ALA A 34 -2.76 -1.83 6.31
CA ALA A 34 -3.08 -3.05 5.54
C ALA A 34 -1.88 -4.00 5.42
N ILE A 35 -0.67 -3.47 5.20
CA ILE A 35 0.58 -4.24 5.07
C ILE A 35 0.95 -4.94 6.37
N THR A 36 0.63 -4.35 7.53
CA THR A 36 0.97 -4.92 8.85
C THR A 36 0.03 -6.05 9.27
N LEU A 37 -1.06 -6.31 8.52
CA LEU A 37 -1.96 -7.41 8.83
C LEU A 37 -1.32 -8.76 8.50
N PRO A 38 -1.47 -9.77 9.38
CA PRO A 38 -0.92 -11.09 9.11
C PRO A 38 -1.80 -11.87 8.12
N GLY A 39 -1.13 -12.65 7.25
CA GLY A 39 -1.80 -13.54 6.30
C GLY A 39 -2.29 -12.87 5.02
N ILE A 40 -1.73 -11.70 4.67
CA ILE A 40 -1.93 -11.06 3.38
C ILE A 40 -1.04 -11.73 2.34
N SER A 41 -1.59 -11.99 1.14
CA SER A 41 -0.85 -12.63 0.05
C SER A 41 0.25 -11.72 -0.50
N ASP A 42 1.30 -12.30 -1.07
CA ASP A 42 2.37 -11.51 -1.71
C ASP A 42 1.84 -10.64 -2.86
N GLY A 43 0.82 -11.11 -3.59
CA GLY A 43 0.15 -10.32 -4.62
C GLY A 43 -0.58 -9.09 -4.07
N ASP A 44 -1.33 -9.25 -2.98
CA ASP A 44 -1.98 -8.12 -2.31
C ASP A 44 -0.98 -7.16 -1.68
N LEU A 45 0.06 -7.69 -1.02
CA LEU A 45 1.15 -6.88 -0.48
C LEU A 45 1.85 -6.09 -1.58
N SER A 46 2.13 -6.71 -2.73
CA SER A 46 2.73 -6.05 -3.88
C SER A 46 1.93 -4.83 -4.33
N VAL A 47 0.60 -4.95 -4.41
CA VAL A 47 -0.30 -3.83 -4.74
C VAL A 47 -0.26 -2.74 -3.67
N LEU A 48 -0.29 -3.11 -2.39
CA LEU A 48 -0.24 -2.14 -1.28
C LEU A 48 1.07 -1.35 -1.25
N TYR A 49 2.21 -2.02 -1.43
CA TYR A 49 3.52 -1.36 -1.55
C TYR A 49 3.56 -0.45 -2.78
N SER A 50 3.04 -0.89 -3.92
CA SER A 50 2.97 -0.06 -5.14
C SER A 50 2.17 1.22 -4.89
N ASN A 51 0.98 1.11 -4.30
CA ASN A 51 0.14 2.28 -4.02
C ASN A 51 0.77 3.22 -2.97
N ARG A 52 1.41 2.67 -1.93
CA ARG A 52 2.12 3.48 -0.93
C ARG A 52 3.35 4.18 -1.52
N SER A 53 4.03 3.55 -2.49
CA SER A 53 5.13 4.19 -3.24
C SER A 53 4.65 5.46 -3.94
N VAL A 54 3.46 5.44 -4.56
CA VAL A 54 2.87 6.62 -5.22
C VAL A 54 2.61 7.73 -4.19
N CYS A 55 2.07 7.40 -3.01
CA CYS A 55 1.92 8.38 -1.93
C CYS A 55 3.26 9.03 -1.55
N TYR A 56 4.30 8.23 -1.39
CA TYR A 56 5.63 8.76 -1.05
C TYR A 56 6.24 9.60 -2.17
N LEU A 57 6.04 9.25 -3.45
CA LEU A 57 6.45 10.10 -4.57
C LEU A 57 5.76 11.46 -4.52
N LYS A 58 4.44 11.50 -4.27
CA LYS A 58 3.66 12.74 -4.18
C LYS A 58 4.03 13.60 -2.97
N LEU A 59 4.57 12.99 -1.92
CA LEU A 59 5.08 13.67 -0.73
C LEU A 59 6.56 14.08 -0.85
N GLY A 60 7.23 13.82 -1.98
CA GLY A 60 8.67 14.09 -2.16
C GLY A 60 9.59 13.12 -1.39
N LYS A 61 9.05 12.02 -0.87
CA LYS A 61 9.77 10.99 -0.09
C LYS A 61 10.37 9.92 -1.03
N TYR A 62 11.25 10.34 -1.92
CA TYR A 62 11.74 9.50 -3.04
C TYR A 62 12.44 8.22 -2.60
N ALA A 63 13.21 8.25 -1.51
CA ALA A 63 13.91 7.05 -1.01
C ALA A 63 12.91 5.97 -0.57
N GLN A 64 11.87 6.35 0.18
CA GLN A 64 10.82 5.44 0.63
C GLN A 64 9.99 4.92 -0.54
N ALA A 65 9.69 5.78 -1.52
CA ALA A 65 9.00 5.37 -2.74
C ALA A 65 9.79 4.32 -3.52
N LEU A 66 11.11 4.50 -3.67
CA LEU A 66 11.97 3.55 -4.37
C LEU A 66 12.05 2.21 -3.63
N GLU A 67 12.11 2.24 -2.29
CA GLU A 67 12.09 1.03 -1.47
C GLU A 67 10.78 0.26 -1.63
N ASP A 68 9.64 0.92 -1.51
CA ASP A 68 8.32 0.32 -1.70
C ASP A 68 8.15 -0.24 -3.13
N ALA A 69 8.61 0.47 -4.17
CA ALA A 69 8.56 -0.01 -5.54
C ALA A 69 9.42 -1.28 -5.75
N LYS A 70 10.61 -1.35 -5.14
CA LYS A 70 11.47 -2.54 -5.17
C LYS A 70 10.82 -3.72 -4.46
N LEU A 71 10.19 -3.48 -3.30
CA LEU A 71 9.47 -4.52 -2.56
C LEU A 71 8.28 -5.04 -3.36
N SER A 72 7.48 -4.15 -3.93
CA SER A 72 6.35 -4.49 -4.80
C SER A 72 6.78 -5.41 -5.95
N LYS A 73 7.85 -5.05 -6.68
CA LYS A 73 8.38 -5.87 -7.78
C LYS A 73 8.99 -7.19 -7.32
N ARG A 74 9.54 -7.28 -6.10
CA ARG A 74 10.05 -8.54 -5.56
C ARG A 74 8.93 -9.51 -5.20
N LEU A 75 7.84 -8.99 -4.63
CA LEU A 75 6.67 -9.77 -4.21
C LEU A 75 5.82 -10.22 -5.40
N ASN A 76 5.74 -9.39 -6.44
CA ASN A 76 5.16 -9.80 -7.70
C ASN A 76 6.07 -9.40 -8.88
N PRO A 77 6.96 -10.31 -9.34
CA PRO A 77 7.92 -10.04 -10.40
C PRO A 77 7.35 -10.02 -11.83
N ASP A 78 6.04 -10.20 -12.00
CA ASP A 78 5.32 -10.14 -13.29
C ASP A 78 5.66 -8.92 -14.15
#